data_AF-A0A9W8RP78-F1
#
_entry.id   AF-A0A9W8RP78-F1
#
_cell.length_a   1.000
_cell.length_b   1.000
_cell.length_c   1.000
_cell.angle_alpha   90.00
_cell.angle_beta   90.00
_cell.angle_gamma   90.00
#
_symmetry.space_group_name_H-M   'P 1'
#
loop_
_entity.id
_entity.type
_entity.pdbx_description
1 polymer ?
#
loop_
_entity_poly.entity_id
_entity_poly.type
_entity_poly.pdbx_seq_one_letter_code
_entity_poly.pdbx_strand_id
1 'polypeptide(L)'
;MKAKGLGLSSQVLNYIKWIQAVMKRQVPITAEIYNGLVKSRNVANPEHQDLLPFTSPTFIKIGWEVEYHRGRVVLSHDGAISGFASMHSFLPEIQFGGVLFGNSDAAHSVIQVLIHELLDEALNIPSSEPLDWNEVLNDNRAAEGDGKANLCNFDKNFVPTLEY
;
A
#
# COMPACT_ATOMS: atom_id res chain seq x y z
N MET A 1 -3.02 -17.78 -10.15
CA MET A 1 -1.91 -16.90 -10.60
C MET A 1 -0.84 -16.89 -9.49
N LYS A 2 0.42 -17.17 -9.81
CA LYS A 2 1.55 -17.10 -8.86
C LYS A 2 2.23 -15.76 -9.09
N ALA A 3 2.20 -14.88 -8.10
CA ALA A 3 3.01 -13.67 -8.11
C ALA A 3 4.27 -13.92 -7.28
N LYS A 4 5.41 -13.40 -7.74
CA LYS A 4 6.71 -13.60 -7.11
C LYS A 4 7.19 -12.25 -6.58
N GLY A 5 6.89 -11.94 -5.33
CA GLY A 5 7.65 -10.91 -4.59
C GLY A 5 9.05 -11.45 -4.25
N LEU A 6 9.93 -10.64 -3.66
CA LEU A 6 11.30 -10.95 -3.18
C LEU A 6 11.47 -12.37 -2.58
N GLY A 7 11.52 -13.40 -3.43
CA GLY A 7 11.57 -14.82 -3.07
C GLY A 7 10.25 -15.53 -2.73
N LEU A 8 9.14 -14.82 -2.50
CA LEU A 8 7.87 -15.44 -2.08
C LEU A 8 6.92 -15.64 -3.28
N SER A 9 6.68 -16.91 -3.63
CA SER A 9 5.62 -17.29 -4.58
C SER A 9 4.31 -17.55 -3.86
N SER A 10 3.52 -16.51 -3.66
CA SER A 10 2.22 -16.59 -3.01
C SER A 10 1.09 -16.59 -4.03
N GLN A 11 0.02 -17.31 -3.73
CA GLN A 11 -1.25 -17.14 -4.42
C GLN A 11 -2.03 -15.97 -3.77
N VAL A 12 -2.86 -15.28 -4.56
CA VAL A 12 -3.75 -14.20 -4.08
C VAL A 12 -4.53 -14.62 -2.83
N LEU A 13 -5.00 -15.87 -2.81
CA LEU A 13 -5.73 -16.45 -1.68
C LEU A 13 -4.94 -16.50 -0.37
N ASN A 14 -3.61 -16.66 -0.42
CA ASN A 14 -2.79 -16.67 0.79
C ASN A 14 -2.65 -15.26 1.36
N TYR A 15 -2.48 -14.26 0.48
CA TYR A 15 -2.47 -12.86 0.89
C TYR A 15 -3.83 -12.46 1.50
N ILE A 16 -4.94 -12.82 0.85
CA ILE A 16 -6.27 -12.53 1.39
C ILE A 16 -6.47 -13.15 2.78
N LYS A 17 -6.07 -14.41 2.97
CA LYS A 17 -6.14 -15.07 4.29
C LYS A 17 -5.28 -14.36 5.33
N TRP A 18 -4.08 -13.94 4.97
CA TRP A 18 -3.20 -13.16 5.85
C TRP A 18 -3.84 -11.84 6.25
N ILE A 19 -4.36 -11.07 5.29
CA ILE A 19 -5.03 -9.78 5.55
C ILE A 19 -6.25 -9.97 6.43
N GLN A 20 -7.07 -10.98 6.14
CA GLN A 20 -8.23 -11.31 6.98
C GLN A 20 -7.82 -11.67 8.41
N ALA A 21 -6.74 -12.45 8.58
CA ALA A 21 -6.26 -12.82 9.91
C ALA A 21 -5.74 -11.60 10.69
N VAL A 22 -4.97 -10.71 10.07
CA VAL A 22 -4.48 -9.48 10.70
C VAL A 22 -5.62 -8.53 11.05
N MET A 23 -6.53 -8.28 10.09
CA MET A 23 -7.67 -7.38 10.26
C MET A 23 -8.62 -7.85 11.35
N LYS A 24 -8.94 -9.15 11.37
CA LYS A 24 -9.83 -9.76 12.38
C LYS A 24 -9.10 -10.16 13.65
N ARG A 25 -7.79 -9.93 13.75
CA ARG A 25 -6.92 -10.33 14.86
C ARG A 25 -7.11 -11.81 15.24
N GLN A 26 -7.19 -12.66 14.21
CA GLN A 26 -7.30 -14.11 14.38
C GLN A 26 -5.95 -14.70 14.72
N VAL A 27 -5.94 -15.79 15.48
CA VAL A 27 -4.72 -16.54 15.83
C VAL A 27 -3.92 -16.84 14.54
N PRO A 28 -2.59 -16.59 14.51
CA PRO A 28 -1.70 -16.29 15.64
C PRO A 28 -1.55 -14.79 16.00
N ILE A 29 -2.38 -13.89 15.46
CA ILE A 29 -2.26 -12.44 15.71
C ILE A 29 -2.79 -12.07 17.10
N THR A 30 -1.91 -12.14 18.10
CA THR A 30 -2.20 -11.67 19.47
C THR A 30 -2.29 -10.13 19.51
N ALA A 31 -2.85 -9.59 20.61
CA ALA A 31 -2.88 -8.15 20.81
C ALA A 31 -1.46 -7.52 20.82
N GLU A 32 -0.48 -8.23 21.38
CA GLU A 32 0.93 -7.80 21.38
C GLU A 32 1.51 -7.75 19.96
N ILE A 33 1.31 -8.80 19.17
CA ILE A 33 1.75 -8.86 17.77
C ILE A 33 1.09 -7.74 16.98
N TYR A 34 -0.23 -7.59 17.11
CA TYR A 34 -0.97 -6.54 16.42
C TYR A 34 -0.42 -5.16 16.77
N ASN A 35 -0.25 -4.86 18.07
CA ASN A 35 0.31 -3.59 18.52
C ASN A 35 1.72 -3.35 17.99
N GLY A 36 2.56 -4.40 17.90
CA GLY A 36 3.88 -4.32 17.28
C GLY A 36 3.83 -4.01 15.78
N LEU A 37 2.90 -4.64 15.05
CA LEU A 37 2.68 -4.41 13.62
C LEU A 37 2.15 -2.99 13.34
N VAL A 38 1.25 -2.48 14.18
CA VAL A 38 0.61 -1.16 13.99
C VAL A 38 1.34 0.00 14.67
N LYS A 39 2.46 -0.25 15.35
CA LYS A 39 3.31 0.82 15.91
C LYS A 39 4.06 1.55 14.81
N SER A 40 3.86 2.87 14.71
CA SER A 40 4.60 3.74 13.80
C SER A 40 6.09 3.79 14.16
N ARG A 41 6.96 3.74 13.15
CA ARG A 41 8.42 3.76 13.33
C ARG A 41 9.08 4.95 12.65
N ASN A 42 8.63 5.31 11.45
CA ASN A 42 9.17 6.43 10.68
C ASN A 42 8.05 7.12 9.90
N VAL A 43 8.30 8.34 9.45
CA VAL A 43 7.48 9.03 8.45
C VAL A 43 8.21 8.88 7.12
N ALA A 44 7.58 8.28 6.11
CA ALA A 44 8.21 8.07 4.80
C ALA A 44 8.41 9.40 4.05
N ASN A 45 7.46 10.31 4.22
CA ASN A 45 7.47 11.65 3.63
C ASN A 45 7.40 12.73 4.74
N PRO A 46 8.51 12.97 5.45
CA PRO A 46 8.56 13.91 6.57
C PRO A 46 8.35 15.36 6.13
N GLU A 47 8.69 15.69 4.88
CA GLU A 47 8.57 17.05 4.33
C GLU A 47 7.17 17.35 3.76
N HIS A 48 6.28 16.35 3.75
CA HIS A 48 4.88 16.49 3.31
C HIS A 48 4.74 17.00 1.87
N GLN A 49 5.70 16.68 1.01
CA GLN A 49 5.71 17.09 -0.40
C GLN A 49 4.80 16.17 -1.22
N ASP A 50 4.12 16.71 -2.22
CA ASP A 50 3.39 15.94 -3.24
C ASP A 50 2.35 14.95 -2.68
N LEU A 51 1.71 15.31 -1.55
CA LEU A 51 0.63 14.51 -0.98
C LEU A 51 -0.56 14.43 -1.94
N LEU A 52 -1.11 13.23 -2.09
CA LEU A 52 -2.36 13.04 -2.81
C LEU A 52 -3.51 13.76 -2.09
N PRO A 53 -4.54 14.21 -2.82
CA PRO A 53 -5.71 14.80 -2.21
C PRO A 53 -6.34 13.85 -1.20
N PHE A 54 -6.78 14.41 -0.06
CA PHE A 54 -7.42 13.68 1.02
C PHE A 54 -6.58 12.57 1.68
N THR A 55 -5.27 12.54 1.44
CA THR A 55 -4.36 11.62 2.12
C THR A 55 -3.49 12.34 3.17
N SER A 56 -3.02 11.59 4.17
CA SER A 56 -1.96 12.05 5.07
C SER A 56 -0.58 11.64 4.52
N PRO A 57 0.51 12.18 5.10
CA PRO A 57 1.82 11.56 4.94
C PRO A 57 1.79 10.08 5.33
N THR A 58 2.61 9.28 4.65
CA THR A 58 2.74 7.85 4.91
C THR A 58 3.65 7.59 6.11
N PHE A 59 3.19 6.74 7.02
CA PHE A 59 3.92 6.26 8.18
C PHE A 59 4.39 4.82 7.94
N ILE A 60 5.68 4.55 8.15
CA ILE A 60 6.23 3.22 8.02
C ILE A 60 6.09 2.47 9.34
N LYS A 61 5.55 1.26 9.24
CA LYS A 61 5.44 0.27 10.32
C LYS A 61 6.13 -1.03 9.90
N ILE A 62 6.04 -2.08 10.71
CA ILE A 62 6.70 -3.36 10.37
C ILE A 62 5.97 -4.01 9.20
N GLY A 63 6.53 -3.89 8.00
CA GLY A 63 5.97 -4.49 6.78
C GLY A 63 4.65 -3.87 6.34
N TRP A 64 4.38 -2.63 6.78
CA TRP A 64 3.19 -1.87 6.40
C TRP A 64 3.52 -0.40 6.22
N GLU A 65 2.89 0.19 5.22
CA GLU A 65 2.68 1.61 5.07
C GLU A 65 1.30 1.94 5.66
N VAL A 66 1.22 3.06 6.35
CA VAL A 66 -0.03 3.54 6.93
C VAL A 66 -0.24 4.98 6.57
N GLU A 67 -1.40 5.26 6.02
CA GLU A 67 -1.85 6.60 5.70
C GLU A 67 -3.30 6.78 6.15
N TYR A 68 -3.75 8.03 6.19
CA TYR A 68 -5.15 8.35 6.38
C TYR A 68 -5.74 8.75 5.04
N HIS A 69 -6.69 7.98 4.53
CA HIS A 69 -7.47 8.31 3.34
C HIS A 69 -8.83 8.83 3.79
N ARG A 70 -9.16 10.09 3.46
CA ARG A 70 -10.38 10.78 3.92
C ARG A 70 -10.59 10.67 5.43
N GLY A 71 -9.50 10.78 6.19
CA GLY A 71 -9.48 10.68 7.66
C GLY A 71 -9.60 9.26 8.22
N ARG A 72 -9.60 8.22 7.37
CA ARG A 72 -9.68 6.81 7.77
C ARG A 72 -8.33 6.12 7.61
N VAL A 73 -7.95 5.32 8.58
CA VAL A 73 -6.68 4.59 8.54
C VAL A 73 -6.72 3.52 7.45
N VAL A 74 -5.77 3.61 6.54
CA VAL A 74 -5.49 2.61 5.51
C VAL A 74 -4.13 1.98 5.82
N LEU A 75 -4.06 0.65 5.81
CA LEU A 75 -2.80 -0.09 5.87
C LEU A 75 -2.55 -0.73 4.52
N SER A 76 -1.39 -0.48 3.94
CA SER A 76 -1.00 -1.00 2.64
C SER A 76 0.42 -1.54 2.65
N HIS A 77 0.74 -2.34 1.65
CA HIS A 77 2.12 -2.61 1.25
C HIS A 77 2.10 -3.08 -0.21
N ASP A 78 3.02 -2.55 -1.00
CA ASP A 78 3.18 -2.89 -2.41
C ASP A 78 4.29 -3.92 -2.64
N GLY A 79 4.49 -4.30 -3.89
CA GLY A 79 5.56 -5.20 -4.25
C GLY A 79 5.68 -5.23 -5.75
N ALA A 80 6.85 -4.87 -6.26
CA ALA A 80 7.13 -4.81 -7.68
C ALA A 80 8.40 -5.59 -8.02
N ILE A 81 8.31 -6.39 -9.07
CA ILE A 81 9.46 -6.92 -9.80
C ILE A 81 9.21 -6.68 -11.29
N SER A 82 10.22 -6.81 -12.15
CA SER A 82 10.01 -6.66 -13.59
C SER A 82 8.92 -7.62 -14.09
N GLY A 83 7.94 -7.06 -14.79
CA GLY A 83 6.76 -7.74 -15.32
C GLY A 83 5.66 -8.03 -14.29
N PHE A 84 5.80 -7.69 -13.01
CA PHE A 84 4.76 -7.96 -12.01
C PHE A 84 4.66 -6.88 -10.93
N ALA A 85 3.43 -6.52 -10.59
CA ALA A 85 3.14 -5.67 -9.44
C ALA A 85 2.06 -6.31 -8.57
N SER A 86 2.11 -6.00 -7.28
CA SER A 86 1.10 -6.37 -6.31
C SER A 86 0.92 -5.26 -5.30
N MET A 87 -0.29 -5.10 -4.80
CA MET A 87 -0.54 -4.28 -3.63
C MET A 87 -1.68 -4.91 -2.85
N HIS A 88 -1.56 -4.88 -1.53
CA HIS A 88 -2.65 -5.22 -0.65
C HIS A 88 -2.90 -4.05 0.29
N SER A 89 -4.18 -3.74 0.47
CA SER A 89 -4.62 -2.58 1.23
C SER A 89 -5.88 -2.90 2.00
N PHE A 90 -6.04 -2.35 3.20
CA PHE A 90 -7.24 -2.55 4.00
C PHE A 90 -7.53 -1.44 5.00
N LEU A 91 -8.84 -1.22 5.23
CA LEU A 91 -9.38 -0.38 6.30
C LEU A 91 -9.88 -1.28 7.43
N PRO A 92 -9.18 -1.32 8.57
CA PRO A 92 -9.59 -2.17 9.68
C PRO A 92 -10.92 -1.74 10.30
N GLU A 93 -11.26 -0.44 10.25
CA GLU A 93 -12.48 0.11 10.87
C GLU A 93 -13.77 -0.50 10.30
N ILE A 94 -13.86 -0.60 8.98
CA ILE A 94 -15.04 -1.12 8.28
C ILE A 94 -14.83 -2.56 7.77
N GLN A 95 -13.72 -3.19 8.15
CA GLN A 95 -13.32 -4.53 7.73
C GLN A 95 -13.31 -4.73 6.21
N PHE A 96 -12.93 -3.68 5.47
CA PHE A 96 -12.81 -3.70 4.02
C PHE A 96 -11.34 -3.79 3.61
N GLY A 97 -11.06 -4.46 2.50
CA GLY A 97 -9.72 -4.52 1.95
C GLY A 97 -9.62 -5.47 0.79
N GLY A 98 -8.49 -5.39 0.09
CA GLY A 98 -8.26 -6.12 -1.14
C GLY A 98 -6.79 -6.44 -1.36
N VAL A 99 -6.58 -7.33 -2.31
CA VAL A 99 -5.26 -7.70 -2.81
C VAL A 99 -5.33 -7.71 -4.32
N LEU A 100 -4.51 -6.89 -4.96
CA LEU A 100 -4.45 -6.76 -6.41
C LEU A 100 -3.09 -7.25 -6.90
N PHE A 101 -3.10 -7.86 -8.08
CA PHE A 101 -1.93 -8.34 -8.78
C PHE A 101 -2.04 -7.98 -10.25
N GLY A 102 -0.93 -7.61 -10.86
CA GLY A 102 -0.82 -7.48 -12.30
C GLY A 102 0.49 -8.03 -12.82
N ASN A 103 0.49 -8.40 -14.09
CA ASN A 103 1.56 -9.09 -14.81
C ASN A 103 2.12 -8.25 -15.96
N SER A 104 2.26 -6.95 -15.72
CA SER A 104 2.92 -6.00 -16.62
C SER A 104 3.70 -4.99 -15.81
N ASP A 105 4.73 -4.38 -16.41
CA ASP A 105 5.46 -3.29 -15.75
C ASP A 105 4.55 -2.09 -15.43
N ALA A 106 3.52 -1.85 -16.27
CA ALA A 106 2.50 -0.82 -16.04
C ALA A 106 1.44 -1.21 -15.00
N ALA A 107 1.50 -2.41 -14.41
CA ALA A 107 0.43 -2.87 -13.51
C ALA A 107 0.36 -2.03 -12.23
N HIS A 108 1.50 -1.52 -11.75
CA HIS A 108 1.56 -0.79 -10.49
C HIS A 108 0.69 0.47 -10.51
N SER A 109 0.74 1.26 -11.58
CA SER A 109 -0.06 2.49 -11.71
C SER A 109 -1.55 2.19 -11.74
N VAL A 110 -1.97 1.16 -12.47
CA VAL A 110 -3.37 0.74 -12.52
C VAL A 110 -3.85 0.25 -11.16
N ILE A 111 -3.01 -0.51 -10.45
CA ILE A 111 -3.33 -1.00 -9.09
C ILE A 111 -3.54 0.15 -8.12
N GLN A 112 -2.71 1.21 -8.17
CA GLN A 112 -2.88 2.39 -7.32
C GLN A 112 -4.23 3.07 -7.55
N VAL A 113 -4.58 3.35 -8.82
CA VAL A 113 -5.89 3.95 -9.18
C VAL A 113 -7.04 3.12 -8.61
N LEU A 114 -7.02 1.81 -8.88
CA LEU A 114 -8.08 0.90 -8.45
C LEU A 114 -8.22 0.85 -6.92
N ILE A 115 -7.13 0.94 -6.16
CA ILE A 115 -7.21 0.94 -4.70
C ILE A 115 -7.94 2.19 -4.22
N HIS A 116 -7.55 3.38 -4.68
CA HIS A 116 -8.22 4.60 -4.25
C HIS A 116 -9.70 4.65 -4.65
N GLU A 117 -10.04 4.17 -5.85
CA GLU A 117 -11.44 4.04 -6.28
C GLU A 117 -12.23 3.08 -5.38
N LEU A 118 -11.67 1.90 -5.08
CA LEU A 118 -12.30 0.92 -4.20
C LEU A 118 -12.42 1.43 -2.75
N LEU A 119 -11.45 2.23 -2.27
CA LEU A 119 -11.50 2.88 -0.96
C LEU A 119 -12.64 3.90 -0.91
N ASP A 120 -12.77 4.76 -1.92
CA ASP A 120 -13.84 5.75 -2.02
C ASP A 120 -15.22 5.07 -2.14
N GLU A 121 -15.34 4.00 -2.92
CA GLU A 121 -16.58 3.21 -3.02
C GLU A 121 -16.94 2.59 -1.65
N ALA A 122 -15.97 1.97 -0.97
CA ALA A 122 -16.20 1.36 0.35
C ALA A 122 -16.60 2.37 1.44
N LEU A 123 -16.15 3.62 1.30
CA LEU A 123 -16.51 4.72 2.19
C LEU A 123 -17.83 5.40 1.79
N ASN A 124 -18.51 4.94 0.73
CA ASN A 124 -19.74 5.51 0.18
C ASN A 124 -19.60 7.02 -0.08
N ILE A 125 -18.47 7.42 -0.68
CA ILE A 125 -18.24 8.83 -1.00
C ILE A 125 -19.31 9.31 -1.99
N PRO A 126 -20.04 10.40 -1.68
CA PRO A 126 -21.10 10.90 -2.55
C PRO A 126 -20.59 11.26 -3.94
N SER A 127 -21.39 11.02 -4.98
CA SER A 127 -21.08 11.38 -6.38
C SER A 127 -20.99 12.89 -6.64
N SER A 128 -21.15 13.74 -5.62
CA SER A 128 -20.87 15.17 -5.66
C SER A 128 -19.43 15.54 -5.29
N GLU A 129 -18.64 14.59 -4.76
CA GLU A 129 -17.20 14.71 -4.50
C GLU A 129 -16.34 13.66 -5.25
N PRO A 130 -16.67 13.24 -6.50
CA PRO A 130 -15.90 12.22 -7.19
C PRO A 130 -14.56 12.82 -7.62
N LEU A 131 -13.48 12.19 -7.18
CA LEU A 131 -12.14 12.51 -7.63
C LEU A 131 -11.76 11.50 -8.71
N ASP A 132 -11.30 11.97 -9.86
CA ASP A 132 -10.72 11.09 -10.87
C ASP A 132 -9.31 10.70 -10.42
N TRP A 133 -9.20 9.55 -9.78
CA TRP A 133 -7.93 9.03 -9.28
C TRP A 133 -6.94 8.73 -10.40
N ASN A 134 -7.40 8.41 -11.61
CA ASN A 134 -6.51 8.20 -12.73
C ASN A 134 -5.85 9.51 -13.17
N GLU A 135 -6.62 10.61 -13.29
CA GLU A 135 -6.08 11.94 -13.59
C GLU A 135 -5.08 12.39 -12.50
N VAL A 136 -5.50 12.34 -11.23
CA VAL A 136 -4.68 12.75 -10.08
C VAL A 136 -3.35 11.99 -10.04
N LEU A 137 -3.38 10.68 -10.19
CA LEU A 137 -2.16 9.87 -10.14
C LEU A 137 -1.30 10.02 -11.39
N ASN A 138 -1.88 10.34 -12.56
CA ASN A 138 -1.11 10.63 -13.76
C ASN A 138 -0.37 11.97 -13.63
N ASP A 139 -1.05 13.00 -13.11
CA ASP A 139 -0.46 14.32 -12.87
C ASP A 139 0.68 14.27 -11.86
N ASN A 140 0.46 13.55 -10.75
CA ASN A 140 1.49 13.33 -9.73
C ASN A 140 2.71 12.62 -10.32
N ARG A 141 2.52 11.55 -11.11
CA ARG A 141 3.62 10.86 -11.82
C ARG A 141 4.36 11.77 -12.81
N ALA A 142 3.64 12.64 -13.51
CA ALA A 142 4.26 13.61 -14.42
C ALA A 142 5.10 14.66 -13.67
N ALA A 143 4.70 15.04 -12.45
CA ALA A 143 5.44 15.95 -11.59
C ALA A 143 6.70 15.31 -10.96
N GLU A 144 6.65 14.02 -10.63
CA GLU A 144 7.78 13.29 -10.02
C GLU A 144 8.94 12.98 -11.01
N GLY A 145 8.66 12.94 -12.31
CA GLY A 145 9.61 12.56 -13.36
C GLY A 145 9.96 11.06 -13.37
N ASP A 146 10.32 10.52 -14.55
CA ASP A 146 10.53 9.08 -14.84
C ASP A 146 11.55 8.33 -13.94
N GLY A 147 12.23 9.00 -13.01
CA GLY A 147 13.32 8.45 -12.20
C GLY A 147 13.02 8.22 -10.70
N LYS A 148 11.85 8.59 -10.18
CA LYS A 148 11.54 8.49 -8.74
C LYS A 148 10.20 7.86 -8.39
N ALA A 149 9.69 6.98 -9.25
CA ALA A 149 8.45 6.27 -8.98
C ALA A 149 8.54 5.41 -7.70
N ASN A 150 7.86 5.90 -6.66
CA ASN A 150 7.42 5.24 -5.43
C ASN A 150 8.51 4.68 -4.48
N LEU A 151 8.18 4.75 -3.19
CA LEU A 151 8.95 4.34 -2.01
C LEU A 151 9.50 2.90 -2.04
N CYS A 152 9.09 2.11 -3.04
CA CYS A 152 9.56 0.77 -3.35
C CYS A 152 11.01 0.70 -3.90
N ASN A 153 11.62 1.82 -4.32
CA ASN A 153 13.04 1.87 -4.62
C ASN A 153 13.86 2.09 -3.33
N PHE A 154 13.83 1.13 -2.41
CA PHE A 154 15.04 0.87 -1.64
C PHE A 154 16.14 0.65 -2.67
N ASP A 155 17.21 1.46 -2.59
CA ASP A 155 18.38 1.29 -3.44
C ASP A 155 18.73 -0.19 -3.45
N LYS A 156 18.70 -0.82 -4.62
CA LYS A 156 19.01 -2.24 -4.80
C LYS A 156 20.47 -2.55 -4.39
N ASN A 157 21.26 -1.50 -4.11
CA ASN A 157 22.62 -1.55 -3.59
C ASN A 157 22.72 -1.32 -2.07
N PHE A 158 21.61 -1.13 -1.34
CA PHE A 158 21.65 -1.02 0.12
C PHE A 158 21.90 -2.41 0.74
N VAL A 159 23.18 -2.75 0.88
CA VAL A 159 23.66 -3.82 1.75
C VAL A 159 23.91 -3.20 3.12
N PRO A 160 23.18 -3.56 4.19
CA PRO A 160 23.53 -3.10 5.52
C PRO A 160 24.87 -3.72 5.89
N THR A 161 25.93 -2.93 5.94
CA THR A 161 27.18 -3.31 6.61
C THR A 161 26.88 -3.37 8.10
N LEU A 162 26.58 -4.58 8.59
CA LEU A 162 26.66 -4.88 10.00
C LEU A 162 28.14 -4.99 10.35
N GLU A 163 28.73 -3.90 10.81
CA GLU A 163 29.96 -3.98 11.59
C GLU A 163 29.58 -4.47 13.00
N TYR A 164 30.22 -5.56 13.43
CA TYR A 164 30.13 -6.15 14.76
C TYR A 164 30.98 -5.39 15.77
#